data_AF-A0A3D1R0E6-F1
#
_entry.id   AF-A0A3D1R0E6-F1
#
_cell.length_a   1.000
_cell.length_b   1.000
_cell.length_c   1.000
_cell.angle_alpha   90.00
_cell.angle_beta   90.00
_cell.angle_gamma   90.00
#
_symmetry.space_group_name_H-M   'P 1'
#
loop_
_entity.id
_entity.type
_entity.pdbx_description
1 polymer ?
#
loop_
_entity_poly.entity_id
_entity_poly.type
_entity_poly.pdbx_seq_one_letter_code
_entity_poly.pdbx_strand_id
1 'polypeptide(L)'
;MKALAKLLAVGLVLAFGASASAADYKCRGDSVEKSGSTQYKVRTSGADYTIEKSGSTKGKAVKRGSKYYVEVSGSTQATIENGKIYKSGSTWASVSDAQRIYDCPDVVAATLWVLQQKGKL
;
A
#
# COMPACT_ATOMS: atom_id res chain seq x y z
N MET A 1 -66.10 -7.29 19.02
CA MET A 1 -65.29 -7.39 20.25
C MET A 1 -64.06 -8.23 19.95
N LYS A 2 -62.85 -7.68 20.22
CA LYS A 2 -61.52 -8.32 20.48
C LYS A 2 -61.07 -9.44 19.50
N ALA A 3 -59.89 -9.43 18.87
CA ALA A 3 -58.55 -9.03 19.31
C ALA A 3 -57.71 -8.65 18.06
N LEU A 4 -56.96 -7.54 18.04
CA LEU A 4 -55.59 -7.36 18.54
C LEU A 4 -54.55 -8.37 18.03
N ALA A 5 -53.61 -7.80 17.26
CA ALA A 5 -52.18 -8.11 17.16
C ALA A 5 -51.74 -9.32 16.32
N LYS A 6 -50.97 -9.02 15.26
CA LYS A 6 -49.53 -9.36 15.20
C LYS A 6 -48.87 -8.67 14.01
N LEU A 7 -48.21 -7.54 14.30
CA LEU A 7 -47.09 -7.02 13.53
C LEU A 7 -45.93 -8.02 13.64
N LEU A 8 -45.40 -8.49 12.51
CA LEU A 8 -44.08 -9.10 12.44
C LEU A 8 -43.36 -8.55 11.22
N ALA A 9 -42.62 -7.49 11.48
CA ALA A 9 -41.61 -6.97 10.58
C ALA A 9 -40.43 -7.95 10.53
N VAL A 10 -39.96 -8.29 9.34
CA VAL A 10 -38.60 -8.83 9.14
C VAL A 10 -38.00 -8.09 7.96
N GLY A 11 -37.51 -6.88 8.25
CA GLY A 11 -36.56 -6.20 7.37
C GLY A 11 -35.18 -6.82 7.60
N LEU A 12 -34.79 -7.77 6.76
CA LEU A 12 -33.43 -8.28 6.72
C LEU A 12 -32.55 -7.24 6.03
N VAL A 13 -32.08 -6.27 6.81
CA VAL A 13 -31.02 -5.36 6.37
C VAL A 13 -29.75 -6.20 6.20
N LEU A 14 -29.38 -6.47 4.95
CA LEU A 14 -28.06 -6.98 4.61
C LEU A 14 -27.05 -5.91 5.00
N ALA A 15 -26.58 -5.97 6.24
CA ALA A 15 -25.35 -5.31 6.65
C ALA A 15 -24.21 -5.98 5.89
N PHE A 16 -23.93 -5.49 4.68
CA PHE A 16 -22.63 -5.67 4.05
C PHE A 16 -21.62 -4.95 4.94
N GLY A 17 -21.18 -5.65 5.98
CA GLY A 17 -20.09 -5.20 6.83
C GLY A 17 -18.91 -4.92 5.92
N ALA A 18 -18.60 -3.64 5.73
CA ALA A 18 -17.31 -3.23 5.26
C ALA A 18 -16.33 -3.76 6.31
N SER A 19 -15.72 -4.91 6.04
CA SER A 19 -14.56 -5.37 6.79
C SER A 19 -13.52 -4.29 6.62
N ALA A 20 -13.35 -3.46 7.66
CA ALA A 20 -12.28 -2.50 7.73
C ALA A 20 -10.97 -3.29 7.80
N SER A 21 -10.42 -3.64 6.64
CA SER A 21 -9.10 -4.25 6.54
C SER A 21 -8.10 -3.18 7.00
N ALA A 22 -7.60 -3.32 8.21
CA ALA A 22 -6.46 -2.55 8.65
C ALA A 22 -5.27 -2.89 7.75
N ALA A 23 -4.48 -1.88 7.37
CA ALA A 23 -3.27 -2.12 6.62
C ALA A 23 -2.35 -3.08 7.39
N ASP A 24 -1.82 -4.08 6.69
CA ASP A 24 -0.92 -5.08 7.26
C ASP A 24 0.39 -4.46 7.76
N TYR A 25 0.84 -3.39 7.10
CA TYR A 25 2.08 -2.71 7.38
C TYR A 25 1.82 -1.24 7.67
N LYS A 26 2.61 -0.65 8.58
CA LYS A 26 2.53 0.77 8.93
C LYS A 26 3.90 1.41 8.98
N CYS A 27 4.03 2.59 8.38
CA CYS A 27 5.23 3.40 8.53
C CYS A 27 5.24 4.13 9.89
N ARG A 28 6.33 3.99 10.63
CA ARG A 28 6.66 4.78 11.84
C ARG A 28 8.08 5.33 11.70
N GLY A 29 8.21 6.64 11.49
CA GLY A 29 9.50 7.26 11.23
C GLY A 29 10.20 6.65 9.99
N ASP A 30 11.42 6.15 10.16
CA ASP A 30 12.20 5.45 9.13
C ASP A 30 11.87 3.95 9.02
N SER A 31 10.90 3.44 9.78
CA SER A 31 10.62 2.02 9.90
C SER A 31 9.26 1.65 9.31
N VAL A 32 9.18 0.49 8.66
CA VAL A 32 7.93 -0.13 8.23
C VAL A 32 7.69 -1.32 9.14
N GLU A 33 6.61 -1.27 9.92
CA GLU A 33 6.28 -2.24 10.95
C GLU A 33 5.12 -3.14 10.52
N LYS A 34 5.16 -4.39 10.97
CA LYS A 34 4.03 -5.32 10.93
C LYS A 34 3.86 -5.92 12.32
N SER A 35 2.65 -5.84 12.87
CA SER A 35 2.34 -6.33 14.23
C SER A 35 3.32 -5.85 15.31
N GLY A 36 3.79 -4.60 15.22
CA GLY A 36 4.73 -3.99 16.17
C GLY A 36 6.20 -4.37 15.99
N SER A 37 6.55 -5.15 14.96
CA SER A 37 7.95 -5.48 14.64
C SER A 37 8.40 -4.82 13.34
N THR A 38 9.56 -4.18 13.34
CA THR A 38 10.17 -3.58 12.14
C THR A 38 10.50 -4.65 11.11
N GLN A 39 9.90 -4.55 9.92
CA GLN A 39 10.15 -5.44 8.79
C GLN A 39 11.15 -4.82 7.80
N TYR A 40 11.02 -3.51 7.57
CA TYR A 40 11.85 -2.77 6.61
C TYR A 40 12.26 -1.42 7.19
N LYS A 41 13.32 -0.86 6.63
CA LYS A 41 13.68 0.55 6.83
C LYS A 41 13.54 1.33 5.54
N VAL A 42 13.12 2.58 5.68
CA VAL A 42 13.03 3.57 4.60
C VAL A 42 14.13 4.59 4.82
N ARG A 43 15.10 4.65 3.90
CA ARG A 43 16.11 5.71 3.88
C ARG A 43 15.74 6.74 2.85
N THR A 44 15.83 8.00 3.21
CA THR A 44 15.57 9.12 2.31
C THR A 44 16.88 9.80 1.95
N SER A 45 17.10 10.07 0.66
CA SER A 45 18.23 10.87 0.18
C SER A 45 17.70 11.88 -0.82
N GLY A 46 17.63 13.15 -0.41
CA GLY A 46 16.91 14.17 -1.18
C GLY A 46 15.44 13.78 -1.38
N ALA A 47 15.03 13.61 -2.64
CA ALA A 47 13.68 13.18 -2.99
C ALA A 47 13.54 11.65 -3.14
N ASP A 48 14.63 10.90 -3.09
CA ASP A 48 14.65 9.45 -3.33
C ASP A 48 14.40 8.65 -2.06
N TYR A 49 13.77 7.49 -2.21
CA TYR A 49 13.47 6.57 -1.11
C TYR A 49 14.10 5.21 -1.35
N THR A 50 14.84 4.69 -0.38
CA THR A 50 15.45 3.35 -0.45
C THR A 50 14.82 2.46 0.60
N ILE A 51 14.37 1.28 0.19
CA ILE A 51 13.84 0.25 1.08
C ILE A 51 14.95 -0.74 1.40
N GLU A 52 15.23 -0.90 2.69
CA GLU A 52 16.25 -1.80 3.22
C GLU A 52 15.62 -2.88 4.10
N LYS A 53 16.22 -4.07 4.10
CA LYS A 53 15.93 -5.14 5.06
C LYS A 53 17.26 -5.70 5.55
N SER A 54 17.47 -5.70 6.87
CA SER A 54 18.71 -6.19 7.50
C SER A 54 19.99 -5.58 6.90
N GLY A 55 19.96 -4.28 6.60
CA GLY A 55 21.11 -3.55 6.02
C GLY A 55 21.34 -3.76 4.51
N SER A 56 20.49 -4.54 3.83
CA SER A 56 20.57 -4.75 2.39
C SER A 56 19.45 -4.01 1.66
N THR A 57 19.79 -3.28 0.59
CA THR A 57 18.80 -2.63 -0.28
C THR A 57 17.94 -3.66 -1.02
N LYS A 58 16.61 -3.50 -0.93
CA LYS A 58 15.63 -4.30 -1.68
C LYS A 58 15.15 -3.59 -2.95
N GLY A 59 15.12 -2.28 -2.91
CA GLY A 59 14.90 -1.42 -4.06
C GLY A 59 14.82 0.03 -3.63
N LYS A 60 14.61 0.91 -4.60
CA LYS A 60 14.52 2.35 -4.37
C LYS A 60 13.52 3.00 -5.33
N ALA A 61 12.87 4.07 -4.90
CA ALA A 61 12.16 5.00 -5.76
C ALA A 61 13.04 6.22 -6.01
N VAL A 62 13.36 6.46 -7.28
CA VAL A 62 14.18 7.58 -7.73
C VAL A 62 13.29 8.65 -8.36
N LYS A 63 13.34 9.88 -7.87
CA LYS A 63 12.60 11.01 -8.44
C LYS A 63 13.26 11.42 -9.77
N ARG A 64 12.49 11.47 -10.85
CA ARG A 64 12.91 12.08 -12.12
C ARG A 64 11.76 12.89 -12.70
N GLY A 65 11.92 14.22 -12.74
CA GLY A 65 10.84 15.14 -13.08
C GLY A 65 9.68 15.04 -12.10
N SER A 66 8.45 14.89 -12.63
CA SER A 66 7.23 14.72 -11.83
C SER A 66 7.00 13.28 -11.33
N LYS A 67 7.80 12.31 -11.80
CA LYS A 67 7.56 10.88 -11.59
C LYS A 67 8.58 10.26 -10.64
N TYR A 68 8.23 9.09 -10.12
CA TYR A 68 9.16 8.20 -9.41
C TYR A 68 9.38 6.92 -10.18
N TYR A 69 10.62 6.46 -10.23
CA TYR A 69 11.03 5.21 -10.88
C TYR A 69 11.40 4.22 -9.80
N VAL A 70 10.63 3.14 -9.68
CA VAL A 70 10.93 2.06 -8.74
C VAL A 70 11.99 1.16 -9.37
N GLU A 71 13.19 1.17 -8.81
CA GLU A 71 14.35 0.43 -9.30
C GLU A 71 14.70 -0.74 -8.38
N VAL A 72 15.03 -1.86 -9.00
CA VAL A 72 15.57 -3.06 -8.34
C VAL A 72 16.84 -3.44 -9.07
N SER A 73 17.96 -3.52 -8.34
CA SER A 73 19.27 -3.89 -8.89
C SER A 73 19.67 -3.05 -10.13
N GLY A 74 19.33 -1.76 -10.14
CA GLY A 74 19.63 -0.83 -11.24
C GLY A 74 18.60 -0.81 -12.38
N SER A 75 17.62 -1.70 -12.38
CA SER A 75 16.59 -1.78 -13.43
C SER A 75 15.25 -1.23 -12.96
N THR A 76 14.66 -0.32 -13.73
CA THR A 76 13.31 0.19 -13.47
C THR A 76 12.28 -0.92 -13.61
N GLN A 77 11.48 -1.13 -12.57
CA GLN A 77 10.42 -2.13 -12.49
C GLN A 77 9.03 -1.54 -12.68
N ALA A 78 8.85 -0.28 -12.27
CA ALA A 78 7.59 0.46 -12.37
C ALA A 78 7.84 1.97 -12.32
N THR A 79 6.85 2.75 -12.72
CA THR A 79 6.83 4.21 -12.58
C THR A 79 5.60 4.62 -11.77
N ILE A 80 5.77 5.55 -10.84
CA ILE A 80 4.69 6.10 -10.03
C ILE A 80 4.44 7.54 -10.50
N GLU A 81 3.22 7.82 -10.91
CA GLU A 81 2.80 9.14 -11.42
C GLU A 81 1.29 9.31 -11.23
N ASN A 82 0.86 10.51 -10.80
CA ASN A 82 -0.55 10.88 -10.69
C ASN A 82 -1.40 9.86 -9.91
N GLY A 83 -0.90 9.40 -8.76
CA GLY A 83 -1.60 8.43 -7.90
C GLY A 83 -1.72 7.02 -8.50
N LYS A 84 -0.96 6.71 -9.56
CA LYS A 84 -0.97 5.41 -10.24
C LYS A 84 0.42 4.81 -10.33
N ILE A 85 0.47 3.48 -10.34
CA ILE A 85 1.65 2.66 -10.55
C ILE A 85 1.55 2.08 -11.97
N TYR A 86 2.53 2.36 -12.82
CA TYR A 86 2.60 1.89 -14.20
C TYR A 86 3.67 0.83 -14.38
N LYS A 87 3.38 -0.15 -15.23
CA LYS A 87 4.32 -1.17 -15.69
C LYS A 87 4.18 -1.30 -17.21
N SER A 88 5.29 -1.13 -17.92
CA SER A 88 5.34 -1.24 -19.39
C SER A 88 4.29 -0.38 -20.10
N GLY A 89 4.05 0.84 -19.61
CA GLY A 89 3.09 1.80 -20.19
C GLY A 89 1.64 1.65 -19.75
N SER A 90 1.28 0.54 -19.10
CA SER A 90 -0.09 0.30 -18.60
C SER A 90 -0.19 0.53 -17.11
N THR A 91 -1.37 0.99 -16.64
CA THR A 91 -1.65 1.06 -15.21
C THR A 91 -1.67 -0.35 -14.62
N TRP A 92 -0.86 -0.55 -13.60
CA TRP A 92 -0.75 -1.82 -12.87
C TRP A 92 -1.60 -1.81 -11.60
N ALA A 93 -1.59 -0.71 -10.86
CA ALA A 93 -2.39 -0.49 -9.66
C ALA A 93 -2.52 1.02 -9.35
N SER A 94 -3.40 1.40 -8.44
CA SER A 94 -3.38 2.74 -7.85
C SER A 94 -2.43 2.80 -6.64
N VAL A 95 -1.96 4.00 -6.31
CA VAL A 95 -1.23 4.25 -5.06
C VAL A 95 -2.12 3.95 -3.86
N SER A 96 -3.41 4.24 -3.95
CA SER A 96 -4.39 3.93 -2.89
C SER A 96 -4.53 2.42 -2.64
N ASP A 97 -4.42 1.59 -3.67
CA ASP A 97 -4.39 0.12 -3.50
C ASP A 97 -3.15 -0.33 -2.73
N ALA A 98 -2.00 0.31 -2.98
CA ALA A 98 -0.79 0.06 -2.21
C ALA A 98 -0.96 0.53 -0.76
N GLN A 99 -1.59 1.68 -0.52
CA GLN A 99 -1.81 2.23 0.82
C GLN A 99 -2.76 1.39 1.69
N ARG A 100 -3.69 0.66 1.08
CA ARG A 100 -4.54 -0.30 1.79
C ARG A 100 -3.73 -1.44 2.44
N ILE A 101 -2.56 -1.77 1.90
CA ILE A 101 -1.67 -2.81 2.43
C ILE A 101 -0.57 -2.18 3.29
N TYR A 102 -0.05 -1.03 2.86
CA TYR A 102 1.03 -0.29 3.49
C TYR A 102 0.55 1.11 3.89
N ASP A 103 0.18 1.29 5.16
CA ASP A 103 -0.16 2.60 5.74
C ASP A 103 1.11 3.46 5.85
N CYS A 104 1.49 4.02 4.71
CA CYS A 104 2.74 4.71 4.44
C CYS A 104 2.49 5.87 3.45
N PRO A 105 3.39 6.86 3.39
CA PRO A 105 3.34 7.90 2.36
C PRO A 105 3.30 7.30 0.95
N ASP A 106 2.57 7.94 0.04
CA ASP A 106 2.25 7.49 -1.32
C ASP A 106 3.38 6.74 -2.03
N VAL A 107 4.54 7.40 -2.18
CA VAL A 107 5.69 6.85 -2.91
C VAL A 107 6.27 5.63 -2.21
N VAL A 108 6.34 5.65 -0.88
CA VAL A 108 6.86 4.55 -0.07
C VAL A 108 5.92 3.35 -0.15
N ALA A 109 4.62 3.56 0.04
CA ALA A 109 3.60 2.52 -0.08
C ALA A 109 3.63 1.86 -1.48
N ALA A 110 3.64 2.68 -2.54
CA ALA A 110 3.71 2.19 -3.91
C ALA A 110 5.02 1.43 -4.21
N THR A 111 6.15 1.89 -3.66
CA THR A 111 7.44 1.20 -3.80
C THR A 111 7.41 -0.15 -3.13
N LEU A 112 6.96 -0.24 -1.87
CA LEU A 112 6.82 -1.50 -1.13
C LEU A 112 5.91 -2.47 -1.87
N TRP A 113 4.77 -1.99 -2.38
CA TRP A 113 3.86 -2.79 -3.17
C TRP A 113 4.53 -3.36 -4.42
N VAL A 114 5.26 -2.54 -5.21
CA VAL A 114 5.99 -3.03 -6.39
C VAL A 114 7.04 -4.08 -6.01
N LEU A 115 7.79 -3.87 -4.93
CA LEU A 115 8.79 -4.82 -4.45
C LEU A 115 8.16 -6.15 -4.03
N GLN A 116 6.99 -6.12 -3.38
CA GLN A 116 6.23 -7.32 -3.05
C GLN A 116 5.82 -8.08 -4.31
N GLN A 117 5.24 -7.40 -5.31
CA GLN A 117 4.85 -8.04 -6.58
C GLN A 117 6.03 -8.65 -7.35
N LYS A 118 7.25 -8.17 -7.09
CA LYS A 118 8.50 -8.66 -7.70
C LYS A 118 9.22 -9.70 -6.85
N GLY A 119 8.67 -10.08 -5.69
CA GLY A 119 9.29 -11.04 -4.76
C GLY A 119 10.61 -10.54 -4.17
N LYS A 120 10.71 -9.23 -3.88
CA LYS A 120 11.94 -8.59 -3.37
C LYS A 120 11.89 -8.19 -1.89
N LEU A 121 10.75 -8.38 -1.22
CA LEU A 121 10.54 -8.07 0.20
C LEU A 121 10.79 -9.25 1.14
#